data_AF-A0A534IW40-F1
#
_entry.id   AF-A0A534IW40-F1
#
_cell.length_a   1.000
_cell.length_b   1.000
_cell.length_c   1.000
_cell.angle_alpha   90.00
_cell.angle_beta   90.00
_cell.angle_gamma   90.00
#
_symmetry.space_group_name_H-M   'P 1'
#
loop_
_entity.id
_entity.type
_entity.pdbx_description
1 polymer ?
#
loop_
_entity_poly.entity_id
_entity_poly.type
_entity_poly.pdbx_seq_one_letter_code
_entity_poly.pdbx_strand_id
1 'polypeptide(L)'
;MNKVLPKRPYLLRAMHQWIAECGNTPHVIVDAGREGADVPRAYVKDGKIVLNLSEGATQRLRLGNEEVEFDARFAGVIHHV
;
A
#
# COMPACT_ATOMS: atom_id res chain seq x y z
N MET A 1 13.89 28.41 1.83
CA MET A 1 12.49 27.93 1.81
C MET A 1 12.41 26.66 2.66
N ASN A 2 11.69 26.65 3.77
CA ASN A 2 11.51 25.43 4.55
C ASN A 2 10.53 24.50 3.82
N LYS A 3 11.06 23.48 3.14
CA LYS A 3 10.26 22.42 2.50
C LYS A 3 9.57 21.63 3.61
N VAL A 4 8.26 21.83 3.78
CA VAL A 4 7.46 21.02 4.70
C VAL A 4 7.25 19.64 4.08
N LEU A 5 7.73 18.60 4.75
CA LEU A 5 7.56 17.23 4.30
C LEU A 5 6.11 16.74 4.54
N PRO A 6 5.49 16.04 3.59
CA PRO A 6 4.19 15.40 3.80
C PRO A 6 4.30 14.37 4.94
N LYS A 7 3.40 14.45 5.93
CA LYS A 7 3.44 13.55 7.09
C LYS A 7 2.93 12.15 6.76
N ARG A 8 2.02 12.04 5.78
CA ARG A 8 1.32 10.80 5.42
C ARG A 8 2.23 9.58 5.20
N PRO A 9 3.31 9.64 4.40
CA PRO A 9 4.20 8.47 4.21
C PRO A 9 4.93 8.05 5.50
N TYR A 10 5.27 8.99 6.38
CA TYR A 10 5.90 8.68 7.66
C TYR A 10 4.92 8.00 8.62
N LEU A 11 3.68 8.51 8.68
CA LEU A 11 2.61 7.89 9.47
C LEU A 11 2.26 6.51 8.93
N LEU A 12 2.24 6.32 7.61
CA LEU A 12 2.01 5.01 7.00
C LEU A 12 3.04 3.98 7.46
N ARG A 13 4.34 4.32 7.41
CA ARG A 13 5.42 3.44 7.90
C ARG A 13 5.30 3.13 9.39
N ALA A 14 5.06 4.16 10.20
CA ALA A 14 4.91 3.98 11.64
C ALA A 14 3.72 3.08 11.99
N MET A 15 2.58 3.27 11.32
CA MET A 15 1.39 2.43 11.51
C MET A 15 1.61 1.00 10.99
N HIS A 16 2.25 0.84 9.83
CA HIS A 16 2.58 -0.48 9.29
C HIS A 16 3.44 -1.28 10.27
N GLN A 17 4.53 -0.69 10.75
CA GLN A 17 5.42 -1.31 11.73
C GLN A 17 4.67 -1.65 13.03
N TRP A 18 3.94 -0.69 13.59
CA TRP A 18 3.21 -0.90 14.84
C TRP A 18 2.16 -2.00 14.73
N ILE A 19 1.37 -2.03 13.64
CA ILE A 19 0.37 -3.07 13.40
C ILE A 19 1.04 -4.44 13.30
N ALA A 20 2.16 -4.55 12.59
CA ALA A 20 2.90 -5.80 12.44
C ALA A 20 3.50 -6.29 13.77
N GLU A 21 4.12 -5.40 14.55
CA GLU A 21 4.67 -5.72 15.88
C GLU A 21 3.59 -6.15 16.88
N CYS A 22 2.36 -5.64 16.74
CA CYS A 22 1.21 -6.11 17.49
C CYS A 22 0.66 -7.48 17.02
N GLY A 23 1.29 -8.14 16.04
CA GLY A 23 0.83 -9.43 15.50
C GLY A 23 -0.41 -9.31 14.60
N ASN A 24 -0.74 -8.11 14.12
CA ASN A 24 -1.90 -7.86 13.26
C ASN A 24 -1.48 -7.73 11.79
N THR A 25 -2.46 -7.69 10.88
CA THR A 25 -2.22 -7.61 9.43
C THR A 25 -2.40 -6.17 8.91
N PRO A 26 -1.33 -5.50 8.44
CA PRO A 26 -1.43 -4.16 7.89
C PRO A 26 -2.22 -4.13 6.58
N HIS A 27 -3.24 -3.26 6.51
CA HIS A 27 -4.02 -3.04 5.30
C HIS A 27 -4.09 -1.55 4.98
N VAL A 28 -4.17 -1.23 3.68
CA VAL A 28 -4.41 0.13 3.20
C VAL A 28 -5.61 0.16 2.28
N ILE A 29 -6.33 1.29 2.31
CA ILE A 29 -7.39 1.59 1.35
C ILE A 29 -6.83 2.64 0.39
N VAL A 30 -6.82 2.31 -0.90
CA VAL A 30 -6.33 3.18 -1.96
C VAL A 30 -7.51 3.64 -2.80
N ASP A 31 -7.54 4.93 -3.11
CA ASP A 31 -8.41 5.50 -4.14
C ASP A 31 -7.83 5.15 -5.51
N ALA A 32 -8.50 4.25 -6.22
CA ALA A 32 -8.05 3.77 -7.52
C ALA A 32 -8.28 4.81 -8.63
N GLY A 33 -9.11 5.83 -8.40
CA GLY A 33 -9.35 6.91 -9.35
C GLY A 33 -8.26 7.97 -9.38
N ARG A 34 -7.33 7.95 -8.42
CA ARG A 34 -6.25 8.92 -8.33
C ARG A 34 -5.23 8.74 -9.46
N GLU A 35 -4.79 9.85 -10.03
CA GLU A 35 -3.69 9.86 -11.01
C GLU A 35 -2.43 9.20 -10.40
N GLY A 36 -1.80 8.30 -11.17
CA GLY A 36 -0.66 7.51 -10.73
C GLY A 36 -1.02 6.21 -9.99
N ALA A 37 -2.30 5.91 -9.75
CA ALA A 37 -2.69 4.62 -9.16
C ALA A 37 -2.61 3.48 -10.20
N ASP A 38 -1.56 2.67 -10.12
CA ASP A 38 -1.44 1.41 -10.85
C ASP A 38 -1.80 0.24 -9.94
N VAL A 39 -3.00 -0.32 -10.14
CA VAL A 39 -3.55 -1.39 -9.29
C VAL A 39 -4.40 -2.33 -10.15
N PRO A 40 -4.54 -3.62 -9.76
CA PRO A 40 -5.38 -4.58 -10.49
C PRO A 40 -6.85 -4.17 -10.50
N ARG A 41 -7.30 -3.56 -11.60
CA ARG A 41 -8.63 -2.91 -11.72
C ARG A 41 -9.81 -3.84 -11.49
N ALA A 42 -9.64 -5.14 -11.77
CA ALA A 42 -10.67 -6.16 -11.51
C ALA A 42 -11.05 -6.31 -10.02
N TYR A 43 -10.20 -5.84 -9.10
CA TYR A 43 -10.40 -5.95 -7.65
C TYR A 43 -10.86 -4.62 -7.02
N VAL A 44 -11.05 -3.57 -7.82
CA VAL A 44 -11.56 -2.27 -7.37
C VAL A 44 -13.07 -2.37 -7.13
N LYS A 45 -13.53 -1.86 -5.99
CA LYS A 45 -14.95 -1.74 -5.62
C LYS A 45 -15.22 -0.32 -5.14
N ASP A 46 -16.27 0.31 -5.68
CA ASP A 46 -16.66 1.68 -5.34
C ASP A 46 -15.50 2.69 -5.44
N GLY A 47 -14.69 2.54 -6.50
CA GLY A 47 -13.52 3.38 -6.76
C GLY A 47 -12.32 3.13 -5.83
N LYS A 48 -12.39 2.14 -4.94
CA LYS A 48 -11.34 1.84 -3.96
C LYS A 48 -10.84 0.41 -4.08
N ILE A 49 -9.61 0.19 -3.64
CA ILE A 49 -9.04 -1.15 -3.46
C ILE A 49 -8.46 -1.27 -2.05
N VAL A 50 -8.67 -2.43 -1.42
CA VAL A 50 -8.06 -2.77 -0.13
C VAL A 50 -6.88 -3.68 -0.42
N LEU A 51 -5.70 -3.27 0.04
CA LEU A 51 -4.44 -3.99 -0.19
C LEU A 51 -3.88 -4.46 1.15
N ASN A 52 -3.48 -5.72 1.20
CA ASN A 52 -2.77 -6.30 2.33
C ASN A 52 -1.27 -6.04 2.16
N LEU A 53 -0.65 -5.35 3.13
CA LEU A 53 0.76 -4.98 3.12
C LEU A 53 1.57 -5.79 4.15
N SER A 54 1.09 -6.95 4.59
CA SER A 54 1.88 -7.84 5.44
C SER A 54 3.03 -8.48 4.66
N GLU A 55 4.07 -8.89 5.38
CA GLU A 55 5.24 -9.57 4.80
C GLU A 55 4.85 -10.87 4.06
N GLY A 56 3.83 -11.57 4.54
CA GLY A 56 3.35 -12.81 3.90
C GLY A 56 2.52 -12.59 2.64
N ALA A 57 1.97 -11.38 2.44
CA ALA A 57 1.10 -11.06 1.31
C ALA A 57 1.84 -10.31 0.18
N THR A 58 3.02 -9.77 0.46
CA THR A 58 3.77 -8.89 -0.44
C THR A 58 5.20 -9.37 -0.66
N GLN A 59 5.77 -9.03 -1.81
CA GLN A 59 7.20 -9.13 -2.09
C GLN A 59 7.72 -7.76 -2.49
N ARG A 60 9.00 -7.48 -2.17
CA ARG A 60 9.67 -6.21 -2.50
C ARG A 60 8.90 -4.97 -2.04
N LEU A 61 8.17 -5.05 -0.92
CA LEU A 61 7.41 -3.94 -0.37
C LEU A 61 8.29 -2.73 -0.07
N ARG A 62 7.97 -1.59 -0.70
CA ARG A 62 8.57 -0.29 -0.47
C ARG A 62 7.49 0.69 -0.03
N LEU A 63 7.62 1.19 1.21
CA LEU A 63 6.77 2.27 1.73
C LEU A 63 7.50 3.60 1.56
N GLY A 64 7.55 4.10 0.33
CA GLY A 64 8.27 5.31 -0.06
C GLY A 64 7.62 6.61 0.42
N ASN A 65 8.28 7.73 0.15
CA ASN A 65 7.70 9.06 0.40
C ASN A 65 6.76 9.52 -0.72
N GLU A 66 6.97 9.01 -1.93
CA GLU A 66 6.23 9.40 -3.14
C GLU A 66 5.22 8.33 -3.51
N GLU A 67 5.59 7.05 -3.39
CA GLU A 67 4.76 5.90 -3.75
C GLU A 67 4.89 4.74 -2.77
N VAL A 68 3.95 3.80 -2.89
CA VAL A 68 3.99 2.48 -2.25
C VAL A 68 4.03 1.46 -3.37
N GLU A 69 5.05 0.62 -3.38
CA GLU A 69 5.32 -0.35 -4.46
C GLU A 69 5.53 -1.74 -3.87
N PHE A 70 4.98 -2.77 -4.47
CA PHE A 70 5.15 -4.17 -4.09
C PHE A 70 4.67 -5.12 -5.20
N ASP A 71 5.08 -6.38 -5.13
CA ASP A 71 4.43 -7.45 -5.89
C ASP A 71 3.51 -8.25 -4.98
N ALA A 72 2.33 -8.61 -5.50
CA ALA A 72 1.39 -9.47 -4.79
C ALA A 72 0.63 -10.38 -5.75
N ARG A 73 -0.02 -11.40 -5.19
CA ARG A 73 -0.87 -12.32 -5.96
C ARG A 73 -2.33 -11.94 -5.81
N PHE A 74 -3.01 -11.77 -6.93
CA PHE A 74 -4.44 -11.59 -7.01
C PHE A 74 -5.04 -12.78 -7.77
N ALA A 75 -5.85 -13.59 -7.08
CA ALA A 75 -6.34 -14.88 -7.60
C ALA A 75 -5.23 -15.78 -8.21
N GLY A 76 -4.04 -15.78 -7.59
CA GLY A 76 -2.89 -16.59 -8.03
C GLY A 76 -2.05 -15.96 -9.15
N VAL A 77 -2.52 -14.88 -9.78
CA VAL A 77 -1.76 -14.11 -10.78
C VAL A 77 -0.90 -13.07 -10.08
N ILE A 78 0.37 -12.98 -10.45
CA ILE A 78 1.29 -11.97 -9.90
C ILE A 78 1.02 -10.63 -10.57
N HIS A 79 0.89 -9.59 -9.76
CA HIS A 79 0.79 -8.20 -10.17
C HIS A 79 1.87 -7.38 -9.49
N HIS A 80 2.43 -6.46 -10.25
CA HIS A 80 3.18 -5.33 -9.71
C HIS A 80 2.17 -4.22 -9.36
N VAL A 81 2.32 -3.62 -8.18
CA VAL A 81 1.43 -2.59 -7.61
C VAL A 81 2.28 -1.49 -7.02
#